data_AF-A0A556U0I3-F1
#
_entry.id   AF-A0A556U0I3-F1
#
_cell.length_a   1.000
_cell.length_b   1.000
_cell.length_c   1.000
_cell.angle_alpha   90.00
_cell.angle_beta   90.00
_cell.angle_gamma   90.00
#
_symmetry.space_group_name_H-M   'P 1'
#
loop_
_entity.id
_entity.type
_entity.pdbx_description
1 polymer ?
#
loop_
_entity_poly.entity_id
_entity_poly.type
_entity_poly.pdbx_seq_one_letter_code
_entity_poly.pdbx_strand_id
1 'polypeptide(L)'
;MELIRRECSLHDHAVLKGFLQASDPQLDKLQKDAKTAEEAFNAVVMYFGESPKTTPPSVFFPVFVRFLKAYKVQAQKKRQQQHELIAELRRRQAKDHRPVYEGKDGTIEDIITALKSVPFTARTAKRSSRFFCDTNLYDESNC
;
A
#
# COMPACT_ATOMS: atom_id res chain seq x y z
N MET A 1 -1.26 51.56 7.93
CA MET A 1 -0.76 52.16 9.19
C MET A 1 -0.96 53.68 9.15
N GLU A 2 -2.13 54.14 8.70
CA GLU A 2 -2.35 55.55 8.32
C GLU A 2 -2.32 56.50 9.51
N LEU A 3 -2.93 56.10 10.63
CA LEU A 3 -2.91 56.87 11.87
C LEU A 3 -1.48 57.06 12.40
N ILE A 4 -0.66 56.00 12.38
CA ILE A 4 0.72 56.05 12.86
C ILE A 4 1.58 56.93 11.95
N ARG A 5 1.38 56.87 10.63
CA ARG A 5 2.01 57.78 9.67
C ARG A 5 1.62 59.24 9.95
N ARG A 6 0.32 59.51 10.17
CA ARG A 6 -0.18 60.84 10.50
C ARG A 6 0.47 61.40 11.77
N GLU A 7 0.50 60.65 12.87
CA GLU A 7 1.11 61.09 14.13
C GLU A 7 2.62 61.33 13.99
N CYS A 8 3.32 60.47 13.25
CA CYS A 8 4.75 60.62 12.95
C CYS A 8 5.07 61.83 12.03
N SER A 9 4.10 62.33 11.27
CA SER A 9 4.26 63.53 10.46
C SER A 9 4.03 64.82 11.26
N LEU A 10 3.21 64.77 12.31
CA LEU A 10 2.94 65.92 13.18
C LEU A 10 4.08 66.20 14.15
N HIS A 11 4.82 65.17 14.55
CA HIS A 11 5.88 65.25 15.54
C HIS A 11 7.08 64.39 15.12
N ASP A 12 8.31 64.86 15.38
CA ASP A 12 9.50 64.07 15.10
C ASP A 12 9.68 62.93 16.11
N HIS A 13 9.25 61.72 15.73
CA HIS A 13 9.28 60.54 16.58
C HIS A 13 10.21 59.47 16.00
N ALA A 14 11.48 59.45 16.45
CA ALA A 14 12.49 58.49 15.99
C ALA A 14 12.02 57.01 16.12
N VAL A 15 11.29 56.68 17.19
CA VAL A 15 10.75 55.33 17.40
C VAL A 15 9.67 54.99 16.37
N LEU A 16 8.73 55.90 16.11
CA LEU A 16 7.67 55.68 15.11
C LEU A 16 8.24 55.61 13.70
N LYS A 17 9.27 56.42 13.38
CA LYS A 17 10.00 56.35 12.10
C LYS A 17 10.66 54.99 11.91
N GLY A 18 11.41 54.52 12.91
CA GLY A 18 12.06 53.20 12.85
C GLY A 18 11.05 52.06 12.72
N PHE A 19 9.94 52.14 13.45
CA PHE A 19 8.86 51.16 13.36
C PHE A 19 8.19 51.17 11.98
N LEU A 20 7.88 52.34 11.41
CA LEU A 20 7.29 52.45 10.08
C LEU A 20 8.24 51.91 9.01
N GLN A 21 9.53 52.24 9.07
CA GLN A 21 10.53 51.70 8.14
C GLN A 21 10.61 50.18 8.17
N ALA A 22 10.55 49.57 9.36
CA ALA A 22 10.57 48.12 9.50
C ALA A 22 9.25 47.45 9.06
N SER A 23 8.11 48.10 9.32
CA SER A 23 6.78 47.48 9.21
C SER A 23 6.06 47.77 7.89
N ASP A 24 6.32 48.90 7.23
CA ASP A 24 5.66 49.28 5.97
C ASP A 24 5.88 48.24 4.87
N PRO A 25 7.09 47.69 4.63
CA PRO A 25 7.27 46.64 3.62
C PRO A 25 6.47 45.36 3.94
N GLN A 26 6.34 45.02 5.22
CA GLN A 26 5.57 43.86 5.66
C GLN A 26 4.07 44.08 5.45
N LEU A 27 3.57 45.28 5.75
CA LEU A 27 2.19 45.66 5.51
C LEU A 27 1.86 45.64 4.02
N ASP A 28 2.72 46.22 3.17
CA ASP A 28 2.53 46.25 1.72
C ASP A 28 2.49 44.83 1.15
N LYS A 29 3.38 43.96 1.61
CA LYS A 29 3.36 42.54 1.25
C LYS A 29 2.05 41.87 1.69
N LEU A 30 1.63 42.08 2.95
CA LEU A 30 0.40 41.49 3.46
C LEU A 30 -0.83 41.94 2.69
N GLN A 31 -0.90 43.21 2.27
CA GLN A 31 -2.00 43.72 1.46
C GLN A 31 -2.03 43.10 0.05
N LYS A 32 -0.85 42.93 -0.57
CA LYS A 32 -0.73 42.22 -1.85
C LYS A 32 -1.17 40.77 -1.72
N ASP A 33 -0.65 40.07 -0.71
CA ASP A 33 -0.99 38.67 -0.46
C ASP A 33 -2.49 38.51 -0.17
N ALA A 34 -3.10 39.42 0.60
CA ALA A 34 -4.54 39.41 0.88
C ALA A 34 -5.37 39.58 -0.40
N LYS A 35 -4.99 40.53 -1.27
CA LYS A 35 -5.67 40.74 -2.56
C LYS A 35 -5.54 39.52 -3.47
N THR A 36 -4.33 38.96 -3.58
CA THR A 36 -4.11 37.74 -4.37
C THR A 36 -4.87 36.54 -3.81
N ALA A 37 -4.93 36.38 -2.49
CA ALA A 37 -5.71 35.32 -1.85
C ALA A 37 -7.21 35.47 -2.11
N GLU A 38 -7.74 36.69 -2.07
CA GLU A 38 -9.14 36.98 -2.42
C GLU A 38 -9.44 36.65 -3.88
N GLU A 39 -8.59 37.10 -4.82
CA GLU A 39 -8.72 36.82 -6.25
C GLU A 39 -8.66 35.31 -6.53
N ALA A 40 -7.72 34.60 -5.90
CA ALA A 40 -7.58 33.15 -6.04
C ALA A 40 -8.79 32.39 -5.49
N PHE A 41 -9.31 32.78 -4.32
CA PHE A 41 -10.52 32.19 -3.76
C PHE A 41 -11.72 32.40 -4.68
N ASN A 42 -11.94 33.65 -5.11
CA ASN A 42 -13.04 33.99 -6.02
C ASN A 42 -12.97 33.19 -7.31
N ALA A 43 -11.77 33.04 -7.91
CA ALA A 43 -11.57 32.27 -9.12
C ALA A 43 -11.97 30.79 -8.94
N VAL A 44 -11.55 30.16 -7.83
CA VAL A 44 -11.87 28.75 -7.57
C VAL A 44 -13.36 28.55 -7.28
N VAL A 45 -13.99 29.43 -6.48
CA VAL A 45 -15.43 29.31 -6.19
C VAL A 45 -16.26 29.47 -7.46
N MET A 46 -15.93 30.45 -8.31
CA MET A 46 -16.58 30.61 -9.62
C MET A 46 -16.33 29.41 -10.55
N TYR A 47 -15.12 28.84 -10.54
CA TYR A 47 -14.79 27.65 -11.33
C TYR A 47 -15.67 26.45 -10.99
N PHE A 48 -16.02 26.27 -9.71
CA PHE A 48 -16.96 25.23 -9.27
C PHE A 48 -18.45 25.61 -9.44
N GLY A 49 -18.75 26.75 -10.06
CA GLY A 49 -20.11 27.21 -10.35
C GLY A 49 -20.83 27.84 -9.16
N GLU A 50 -20.12 28.13 -8.07
CA GLU A 50 -20.66 28.79 -6.88
C GLU A 50 -20.39 30.30 -6.92
N SER A 51 -21.15 31.07 -6.13
CA SER A 51 -20.93 32.51 -6.00
C SER A 51 -20.00 32.80 -4.81
N PRO A 52 -18.86 33.48 -5.01
CA PRO A 52 -17.97 33.87 -3.91
C PRO A 52 -18.63 34.82 -2.90
N LYS A 53 -19.68 35.55 -3.32
CA LYS A 53 -20.42 36.48 -2.45
C LYS A 53 -21.31 35.77 -1.44
N THR A 54 -21.76 34.55 -1.75
CA THR A 54 -22.67 33.77 -0.89
C THR A 54 -22.00 32.55 -0.29
N THR A 55 -20.78 32.23 -0.73
CA THR A 55 -20.07 31.02 -0.35
C THR A 55 -18.73 31.38 0.28
N PRO A 56 -18.68 31.57 1.61
CA PRO A 56 -17.43 31.86 2.29
C PRO A 56 -16.53 30.60 2.34
N PRO A 57 -15.21 30.77 2.58
CA PRO A 57 -14.26 29.65 2.71
C PRO A 57 -14.70 28.56 3.70
N SER A 58 -15.38 28.97 4.79
CA SER A 58 -15.90 28.07 5.83
C SER A 58 -17.00 27.13 5.34
N VAL A 59 -17.66 27.44 4.23
CA VAL A 59 -18.68 26.60 3.60
C VAL A 59 -18.10 25.83 2.42
N PHE A 60 -17.27 26.49 1.60
CA PHE A 60 -16.67 25.92 0.39
C PHE A 60 -15.68 24.78 0.68
N PHE A 61 -14.64 25.04 1.48
CA PHE A 61 -13.55 24.06 1.68
C PHE A 61 -13.98 22.76 2.39
N PRO A 62 -14.91 22.76 3.35
CA PRO A 62 -15.36 21.51 3.97
C PRO A 62 -15.95 20.48 3.00
N VAL A 63 -16.43 20.89 1.82
CA VAL A 63 -16.86 19.97 0.77
C VAL A 63 -15.69 19.04 0.36
N PHE A 64 -14.53 19.63 0.05
CA PHE A 64 -13.32 18.88 -0.30
C PHE A 64 -12.74 18.11 0.88
N VAL A 65 -12.78 18.68 2.09
CA VAL A 65 -12.30 17.98 3.30
C VAL A 65 -13.10 16.70 3.54
N ARG A 66 -14.44 16.76 3.42
CA ARG A 66 -15.31 15.59 3.54
C ARG A 66 -15.02 14.57 2.44
N PHE A 67 -14.91 15.04 1.19
CA PHE A 67 -14.60 14.18 0.05
C PHE A 67 -13.26 13.44 0.22
N LEU A 68 -12.17 14.16 0.52
CA LEU A 68 -10.84 13.58 0.70
C LEU A 68 -10.80 12.58 1.86
N LYS A 69 -11.49 12.87 2.96
CA LYS A 69 -11.60 11.95 4.10
C LYS A 69 -12.31 10.66 3.70
N ALA A 70 -13.46 10.77 3.04
CA ALA A 70 -14.21 9.61 2.55
C ALA A 70 -13.39 8.78 1.55
N TYR A 71 -12.72 9.46 0.62
CA TYR A 71 -11.86 8.82 -0.38
C TYR A 71 -10.73 8.01 0.27
N LYS A 72 -10.02 8.59 1.24
CA LYS A 72 -8.93 7.90 1.96
C LYS A 72 -9.42 6.64 2.68
N VAL A 73 -10.58 6.71 3.34
CA VAL A 73 -11.19 5.55 4.01
C VAL A 73 -11.50 4.44 3.01
N GLN A 74 -12.09 4.76 1.86
CA GLN A 74 -12.43 3.77 0.84
C GLN A 74 -11.18 3.17 0.19
N ALA A 75 -10.17 3.98 -0.10
CA ALA A 75 -8.90 3.51 -0.64
C ALA A 75 -8.19 2.54 0.32
N GLN A 76 -8.24 2.80 1.63
CA GLN A 76 -7.68 1.90 2.64
C GLN A 76 -8.46 0.58 2.70
N LYS A 77 -9.80 0.63 2.72
CA LYS A 77 -10.65 -0.58 2.73
C LYS A 77 -10.37 -1.46 1.52
N LYS A 78 -10.29 -0.88 0.32
CA LYS A 78 -9.96 -1.62 -0.91
C LYS A 78 -8.59 -2.30 -0.82
N ARG A 79 -7.59 -1.62 -0.26
CA ARG A 79 -6.26 -2.19 -0.04
C ARG A 79 -6.31 -3.36 0.96
N GLN A 80 -7.02 -3.22 2.07
CA GLN A 80 -7.18 -4.28 3.07
C GLN A 80 -7.86 -5.51 2.47
N GLN A 81 -8.95 -5.33 1.73
CA GLN A 81 -9.64 -6.41 1.03
C GLN A 81 -8.72 -7.15 0.04
N GLN A 82 -7.88 -6.41 -0.70
CA GLN A 82 -6.89 -7.04 -1.58
C GLN A 82 -5.85 -7.86 -0.80
N HIS A 83 -5.35 -7.35 0.34
CA HIS A 83 -4.39 -8.08 1.17
C HIS A 83 -5.01 -9.35 1.78
N GLU A 84 -6.25 -9.26 2.27
CA GLU A 84 -7.00 -10.39 2.80
C GLU A 84 -7.23 -11.47 1.74
N LEU A 85 -7.61 -11.07 0.51
CA LEU A 85 -7.76 -12.00 -0.61
C LEU A 85 -6.45 -12.70 -0.96
N ILE A 86 -5.34 -11.96 -1.04
CA ILE A 86 -4.00 -12.53 -1.30
C ILE A 86 -3.59 -13.49 -0.18
N ALA A 87 -3.83 -13.13 1.09
CA ALA A 87 -3.52 -13.98 2.24
C ALA A 87 -4.35 -15.27 2.25
N GLU A 88 -5.63 -15.19 1.89
CA GLU A 88 -6.51 -16.37 1.73
C GLU A 88 -6.03 -17.28 0.60
N LEU A 89 -5.69 -16.74 -0.57
CA LEU A 89 -5.15 -17.51 -1.70
C LEU A 89 -3.84 -18.22 -1.32
N ARG A 90 -2.93 -17.54 -0.61
CA ARG A 90 -1.68 -18.15 -0.10
C ARG A 90 -1.95 -19.27 0.90
N ARG A 91 -2.93 -19.12 1.80
CA ARG A 91 -3.32 -20.18 2.75
C ARG A 91 -3.88 -21.41 2.04
N ARG A 92 -4.65 -21.23 0.97
CA ARG A 92 -5.16 -22.36 0.17
C ARG A 92 -4.04 -23.09 -0.56
N GLN A 93 -3.13 -22.37 -1.20
CA GLN A 93 -1.95 -22.96 -1.86
C GLN A 93 -1.06 -23.74 -0.89
N ALA A 94 -0.86 -23.26 0.33
CA ALA A 94 -0.08 -23.97 1.35
C ALA A 94 -0.75 -25.28 1.83
N LYS A 95 -2.10 -25.35 1.83
CA LYS A 95 -2.84 -26.58 2.15
C LYS A 95 -2.80 -27.62 1.02
N ASP A 96 -2.75 -27.15 -0.24
CA ASP A 96 -2.64 -28.02 -1.42
C ASP A 96 -1.20 -28.45 -1.71
N HIS A 97 -0.20 -27.80 -1.11
CA HIS A 97 1.18 -28.27 -1.11
C HIS A 97 1.30 -29.46 -0.16
N ARG A 98 0.77 -30.61 -0.59
CA ARG A 98 1.08 -31.91 0.02
C ARG A 98 2.60 -32.02 0.12
N PRO A 99 3.16 -32.48 1.25
CA PRO A 99 4.56 -32.83 1.28
C PRO A 99 4.77 -33.85 0.16
N VAL A 100 5.44 -33.42 -0.92
CA VAL A 100 6.00 -34.35 -1.89
C VAL A 100 6.84 -35.28 -1.05
N TYR A 101 6.58 -36.59 -1.16
CA TYR A 101 7.28 -37.60 -0.39
C TYR A 101 8.77 -37.46 -0.73
N GLU A 102 9.52 -36.70 0.08
CA GLU A 102 10.98 -36.80 0.11
C GLU A 102 11.26 -38.14 0.75
N GLY A 103 11.23 -39.19 -0.07
CA GLY A 103 11.62 -40.54 0.31
C GLY A 103 13.05 -40.49 0.82
N LYS A 104 13.20 -40.50 2.14
CA LYS A 104 14.48 -40.63 2.85
C LYS A 104 14.77 -42.09 3.20
N ASP A 105 13.92 -43.01 2.75
CA ASP A 105 13.88 -44.43 3.05
C ASP A 105 14.62 -45.29 2.03
N GLY A 106 15.49 -44.71 1.19
CA GLY A 106 16.35 -45.47 0.27
C GLY A 106 15.61 -46.14 -0.89
N THR A 107 14.28 -46.10 -0.91
CA THR A 107 13.47 -46.86 -1.87
C THR A 107 13.64 -46.33 -3.30
N ILE A 108 13.86 -45.01 -3.45
CA ILE A 108 14.16 -44.40 -4.76
C ILE A 108 15.55 -44.86 -5.22
N GLU A 109 16.53 -44.89 -4.32
CA GLU A 109 17.88 -45.37 -4.57
C GLU A 109 17.90 -46.86 -4.95
N ASP A 110 17.07 -47.68 -4.31
CA ASP A 110 16.91 -49.10 -4.60
C ASP A 110 16.30 -49.33 -5.99
N ILE A 111 15.25 -48.58 -6.34
CA ILE A 111 14.64 -48.62 -7.68
C ILE A 111 15.66 -48.21 -8.75
N ILE A 112 16.41 -47.13 -8.50
CA ILE A 112 17.45 -46.66 -9.43
C ILE A 112 18.55 -47.70 -9.58
N THR A 113 18.97 -48.34 -8.48
CA THR A 113 20.01 -49.38 -8.49
C THR A 113 19.55 -50.60 -9.29
N ALA A 114 18.30 -51.05 -9.10
CA ALA A 114 17.73 -52.14 -9.89
C ALA A 114 17.74 -51.84 -11.39
N LEU A 115 17.31 -50.65 -11.80
CA LEU A 115 17.27 -50.23 -13.20
C LEU A 115 18.67 -50.05 -13.82
N LYS A 116 19.67 -49.65 -13.02
CA LYS A 116 21.06 -49.57 -13.49
C LYS A 116 21.69 -50.94 -13.69
N SER A 117 21.31 -51.93 -12.88
CA SER A 117 21.86 -53.28 -12.97
C SER A 117 21.30 -54.08 -14.16
N VAL A 118 20.09 -53.74 -14.63
CA VAL A 118 19.45 -54.44 -15.74
C VAL A 118 18.97 -53.44 -16.80
N PRO A 119 19.58 -53.40 -18.01
CA PRO A 119 19.12 -52.50 -19.06
C PRO A 119 17.67 -52.82 -19.43
N PHE A 120 16.82 -51.79 -19.43
CA PHE A 120 15.41 -51.93 -19.75
C PHE A 120 15.23 -52.49 -21.17
N THR A 121 14.73 -53.73 -21.27
CA THR A 121 14.39 -54.37 -22.54
C THR A 121 12.87 -54.45 -22.66
N ALA A 122 12.29 -53.61 -23.51
CA ALA A 122 10.84 -53.38 -23.62
C ALA A 122 10.01 -54.58 -24.14
N ARG A 123 10.59 -55.78 -24.32
CA ARG A 123 9.95 -56.91 -25.02
C ARG A 123 9.36 -58.02 -24.14
N THR A 124 9.40 -57.92 -22.82
CA THR A 124 8.72 -58.87 -21.91
C THR A 124 7.60 -58.22 -21.11
N ALA A 125 6.75 -57.42 -21.76
CA ALA A 125 5.44 -57.08 -21.20
C ALA A 125 4.43 -58.22 -21.43
N LYS A 126 4.68 -59.39 -20.82
CA LYS A 126 3.64 -60.36 -20.49
C LYS A 126 3.77 -60.78 -19.02
N ARG A 127 3.24 -59.89 -18.19
CA ARG A 127 2.34 -60.16 -17.05
C ARG A 127 2.86 -61.09 -15.94
N SER A 128 3.14 -60.54 -14.76
CA SER A 128 2.78 -61.15 -13.46
C SER A 128 3.20 -60.24 -12.30
N SER A 129 2.27 -59.87 -11.42
CA SER A 129 2.50 -59.09 -10.19
C SER A 129 3.20 -59.88 -9.07
N ARG A 130 4.02 -60.88 -9.41
CA ARG A 130 4.60 -61.83 -8.45
C ARG A 130 6.10 -61.70 -8.23
N PHE A 131 6.76 -60.71 -8.82
CA PHE A 131 8.18 -60.45 -8.54
C PHE A 131 8.44 -59.63 -7.26
N PHE A 132 7.40 -59.29 -6.48
CA PHE A 132 7.51 -58.66 -5.16
C PHE A 132 6.92 -59.52 -4.03
N CYS A 133 6.70 -60.81 -4.27
CA CYS A 133 6.27 -61.75 -3.23
C CYS A 133 7.13 -62.99 -3.34
N ASP A 134 8.28 -62.98 -2.64
CA ASP A 134 8.83 -64.17 -1.98
C ASP A 134 9.92 -63.71 -1.00
N THR A 135 9.50 -63.35 0.20
CA THR A 135 10.30 -63.57 1.40
C THR A 135 9.33 -63.88 2.53
N ASN A 136 8.89 -65.14 2.59
CA ASN A 136 8.56 -65.77 3.85
C ASN A 136 8.74 -67.28 3.74
N LEU A 137 9.37 -67.81 4.79
CA LEU A 137 9.46 -69.22 5.23
C LEU A 137 10.63 -70.04 4.69
N TYR A 138 11.62 -70.28 5.55
CA TYR A 138 11.88 -71.53 6.32
C TYR A 138 13.11 -71.22 7.20
N ASP A 139 13.31 -71.65 8.45
CA ASP A 139 12.59 -72.45 9.45
C ASP A 139 13.49 -72.34 10.70
N GLU A 140 12.94 -72.18 11.90
CA GLU A 140 13.56 -72.87 13.04
C GLU A 140 12.47 -73.39 13.96
N SER A 141 12.28 -74.69 13.83
CA SER A 141 11.63 -75.56 14.78
C SER A 141 12.58 -75.90 15.93
N ASN A 142 11.99 -75.99 17.13
CA ASN A 142 12.31 -76.84 18.29
C ASN A 142 13.05 -76.27 19.51
N CYS A 143 12.43 -76.63 20.66
CA CYS A 143 12.90 -76.71 22.04
C CYS A 143 12.86 -75.44 22.90
#